data_AF-A0A8J1USF5-F1
#
_entry.id   AF-A0A8J1USF5-F1
#
_cell.length_a   1.000
_cell.length_b   1.000
_cell.length_c   1.000
_cell.angle_alpha   90.00
_cell.angle_beta   90.00
_cell.angle_gamma   90.00
#
_symmetry.space_group_name_H-M   'P 1'
#
loop_
_entity.id
_entity.type
_entity.pdbx_description
1 polymer ?
#
loop_
_entity_poly.entity_id
_entity_poly.type
_entity_poly.pdbx_seq_one_letter_code
_entity_poly.pdbx_strand_id
1 'polypeptide(L)'
;MMRHILAYLTLVLWLFLMECGSGYARAQKRLNSYTTNEGDELSNLSTNEAPQVFRPGVIDPQRSWKRFITHDRINSRKSKPNKNKIIHERSNTILSIGPRGPPGPPGPPGPPGAEITKEVMMREFKEMVRDAAERRAERLLAERCPGCAKKINGTYYIPLVGSEEFTMVPKIAAAFHCKLRGNVVVSKKTFLELQNFQVPFGGGAFQRGDVFNTKEGRFSATGEGIYQFTVNIHITQDFSQKRRRSYKSLKKRDNIRVLICIESLCQKHTSLEFISGLESNSRVFTISVSGLLHLEAGQYTSVYIDNSSSYQVTVQSGSTFTGLLVGV
;
A
#
# COMPACT_ATOMS: atom_id res chain seq x y z
N MET A 1 65.92 -1.62 -10.37
CA MET A 1 64.53 -2.05 -10.64
C MET A 1 63.57 -1.79 -9.47
N MET A 2 63.91 -2.11 -8.21
CA MET A 2 63.00 -1.92 -7.07
C MET A 2 62.61 -0.46 -6.74
N ARG A 3 63.47 0.52 -7.00
CA ARG A 3 63.17 1.94 -6.71
C ARG A 3 62.06 2.53 -7.59
N HIS A 4 61.92 2.05 -8.83
CA HIS A 4 60.86 2.51 -9.73
C HIS A 4 59.51 1.89 -9.40
N ILE A 5 59.50 0.68 -8.84
CA ILE A 5 58.28 -0.02 -8.42
C ILE A 5 57.68 0.65 -7.18
N LEU A 6 58.52 1.05 -6.21
CA LEU A 6 58.06 1.79 -5.04
C LEU A 6 57.45 3.15 -5.42
N ALA A 7 58.10 3.89 -6.33
CA ALA A 7 57.59 5.17 -6.82
C ALA A 7 56.23 5.03 -7.53
N TYR A 8 56.06 3.95 -8.31
CA TYR A 8 54.79 3.68 -9.00
C TYR A 8 53.66 3.32 -8.02
N LEU A 9 53.96 2.48 -7.02
CA LEU A 9 52.98 2.12 -5.97
C LEU A 9 52.59 3.33 -5.12
N THR A 10 53.53 4.22 -4.78
CA THR A 10 53.19 5.45 -4.05
C THR A 10 52.31 6.38 -4.88
N LEU A 11 52.52 6.45 -6.19
CA LEU A 11 51.75 7.32 -7.09
C LEU A 11 50.33 6.78 -7.32
N VAL A 12 50.17 5.45 -7.42
CA VAL A 12 48.86 4.78 -7.50
C VAL A 12 48.09 4.91 -6.19
N LEU A 13 48.75 4.74 -5.03
CA LEU A 13 48.12 4.90 -3.72
C LEU A 13 47.66 6.36 -3.48
N TRP A 14 48.46 7.32 -3.95
CA TRP A 14 48.13 8.75 -3.83
C TRP A 14 46.95 9.15 -4.74
N LEU A 15 46.87 8.59 -5.96
CA LEU A 15 45.71 8.77 -6.85
C LEU A 15 44.43 8.16 -6.27
N PHE A 16 44.52 6.97 -5.67
CA PHE A 16 43.37 6.32 -5.02
C PHE A 16 42.85 7.11 -3.81
N LEU A 17 43.74 7.70 -3.02
CA LEU A 17 43.34 8.53 -1.87
C LEU A 17 42.71 9.87 -2.30
N MET A 18 43.13 10.45 -3.43
CA MET A 18 42.52 11.67 -3.99
C MET A 18 41.13 11.43 -4.58
N GLU A 19 40.86 10.25 -5.17
CA GLU A 19 39.52 9.88 -5.63
C GLU A 19 38.56 9.53 -4.46
N CYS A 20 39.07 9.04 -3.33
CA CYS A 20 38.26 8.71 -2.17
C CYS A 20 37.85 9.94 -1.32
N GLY A 21 38.71 10.98 -1.26
CA GLY A 21 38.46 12.18 -0.45
C GLY A 21 37.43 13.17 -1.02
N SER A 22 37.15 13.12 -2.32
CA SER A 22 36.28 14.09 -2.99
C SER A 22 34.78 13.70 -2.99
N GLY A 23 34.46 12.44 -2.67
CA GLY A 23 33.08 11.94 -2.62
C GLY A 23 32.33 12.25 -1.32
N TYR A 24 33.04 12.37 -0.19
CA TYR A 24 32.41 12.57 1.12
C TYR A 24 32.04 14.04 1.41
N ALA A 25 32.82 15.00 0.92
CA ALA A 25 32.60 16.43 1.22
C ALA A 25 31.38 17.05 0.50
N ARG A 26 30.85 16.41 -0.55
CA ARG A 26 29.72 16.93 -1.34
C ARG A 26 28.35 16.44 -0.85
N ALA A 27 28.31 15.36 -0.07
CA ALA A 27 27.08 14.82 0.51
C ALA A 27 26.61 15.59 1.76
N GLN A 28 27.52 16.23 2.48
CA GLN A 28 27.20 16.91 3.75
C GLN A 28 26.68 18.35 3.57
N LYS A 29 26.95 19.00 2.42
CA LYS A 29 26.46 20.36 2.12
C LYS A 29 25.01 20.44 1.63
N ARG A 30 24.35 19.31 1.32
CA ARG A 30 22.94 19.28 0.90
C ARG A 30 21.94 18.93 2.02
N LEU A 31 22.42 18.55 3.21
CA LEU A 31 21.55 18.19 4.34
C LEU A 31 21.42 19.30 5.40
N ASN A 32 22.14 20.42 5.26
CA ASN A 32 22.13 21.54 6.22
C ASN A 32 21.36 22.79 5.74
N SER A 33 20.59 22.71 4.64
CA SER A 33 19.86 23.88 4.10
C SER A 33 18.35 23.85 4.34
N TYR A 34 17.84 23.01 5.25
CA TYR A 34 16.40 22.88 5.51
C TYR A 34 15.99 22.96 6.98
N THR A 35 16.86 23.48 7.84
CA THR A 35 16.55 23.69 9.26
C THR A 35 17.18 24.98 9.74
N THR A 36 16.50 26.12 9.50
CA THR A 36 16.58 27.36 10.30
C THR A 36 15.59 28.36 9.74
N ASN A 37 14.93 29.10 10.64
CA ASN A 37 13.92 30.14 10.46
C ASN A 37 12.49 29.53 10.41
N GLU A 38 11.55 29.80 11.30
CA GLU A 38 11.30 30.99 12.12
C GLU A 38 10.65 30.60 13.45
N GLY A 39 11.13 31.20 14.54
CA GLY A 39 10.42 31.34 15.80
C GLY A 39 10.51 32.79 16.24
N ASP A 40 9.38 33.30 16.76
CA ASP A 40 9.15 34.56 17.46
C ASP A 40 9.12 35.83 16.57
N GLU A 41 8.15 36.75 16.63
CA GLU A 41 7.39 37.26 17.77
C GLU A 41 6.17 38.11 17.32
N LEU A 42 5.05 37.96 18.05
CA LEU A 42 4.00 38.95 18.41
C LEU A 42 3.51 40.03 17.40
N SER A 43 2.20 40.02 17.08
CA SER A 43 1.18 40.85 17.79
C SER A 43 -0.14 41.00 17.03
N ASN A 44 -1.23 40.84 17.80
CA ASN A 44 -2.54 41.51 17.72
C ASN A 44 -3.42 41.36 16.46
N LEU A 45 -4.51 40.60 16.60
CA LEU A 45 -5.85 41.19 16.51
C LEU A 45 -6.90 40.28 17.18
N SER A 46 -7.38 40.70 18.34
CA SER A 46 -8.68 40.30 18.88
C SER A 46 -9.78 40.77 17.94
N THR A 47 -10.80 39.97 17.67
CA THR A 47 -12.16 40.05 18.26
C THR A 47 -13.10 39.16 17.43
N ASN A 48 -14.07 38.56 18.13
CA ASN A 48 -15.43 38.21 17.72
C ASN A 48 -15.79 36.72 17.82
N GLU A 49 -16.71 36.49 18.74
CA GLU A 49 -17.39 35.25 19.11
C GLU A 49 -18.15 34.62 17.95
N ALA A 50 -18.10 33.29 17.86
CA ALA A 50 -19.15 32.41 17.34
C ALA A 50 -18.87 30.95 17.82
N PRO A 51 -19.84 30.03 17.81
CA PRO A 51 -20.30 29.26 18.97
C PRO A 51 -19.46 28.01 19.28
N GLN A 52 -19.50 27.58 20.54
CA GLN A 52 -18.84 26.37 21.03
C GLN A 52 -19.35 25.10 20.34
N VAL A 53 -18.58 24.61 19.38
CA VAL A 53 -18.66 23.23 18.90
C VAL A 53 -17.88 22.37 19.89
N PHE A 54 -18.58 21.48 20.61
CA PHE A 54 -17.97 20.43 21.41
C PHE A 54 -17.02 19.61 20.53
N ARG A 55 -15.71 19.80 20.68
CA ARG A 55 -14.72 18.90 20.09
C ARG A 55 -14.69 17.63 20.94
N PRO A 56 -14.81 16.41 20.36
CA PRO A 56 -14.49 15.19 21.09
C PRO A 56 -13.02 15.29 21.49
N GLY A 57 -12.76 15.31 22.79
CA GLY A 57 -11.42 15.53 23.33
C GLY A 57 -10.40 14.58 22.70
N VAL A 58 -9.24 15.11 22.33
CA VAL A 58 -8.09 14.29 21.96
C VAL A 58 -7.80 13.36 23.14
N ILE A 59 -8.15 12.09 22.99
CA ILE A 59 -7.88 11.07 24.01
C ILE A 59 -6.40 10.78 23.96
N ASP A 60 -5.64 11.35 24.89
CA ASP A 60 -4.24 11.00 25.11
C ASP A 60 -4.16 9.57 25.67
N PRO A 61 -3.67 8.59 24.88
CA PRO A 61 -3.64 7.20 25.30
C PRO A 61 -2.70 6.99 26.48
N GLN A 62 -1.60 7.76 26.55
CA GLN A 62 -0.59 7.62 27.59
C GLN A 62 -1.10 8.16 28.92
N ARG A 63 -1.83 9.28 28.91
CA ARG A 63 -2.42 9.87 30.13
C ARG A 63 -3.58 9.05 30.66
N SER A 64 -4.36 8.45 29.77
CA SER A 64 -5.45 7.53 30.11
C SER A 64 -4.91 6.23 30.73
N TRP A 65 -3.86 5.66 30.16
CA TRP A 65 -3.17 4.47 30.70
C TRP A 65 -2.55 4.72 32.07
N LYS A 66 -1.86 5.86 32.25
CA LYS A 66 -1.30 6.24 33.56
C LYS A 66 -2.40 6.38 34.62
N ARG A 67 -3.55 6.98 34.29
CA ARG A 67 -4.70 7.10 35.20
C ARG A 67 -5.24 5.74 35.61
N PHE A 68 -5.41 4.80 34.68
CA PHE A 68 -5.89 3.44 34.96
C PHE A 68 -5.00 2.72 35.99
N ILE A 69 -3.68 2.73 35.78
CA ILE A 69 -2.72 2.11 36.71
C ILE A 69 -2.76 2.75 38.10
N THR A 70 -2.95 4.07 38.20
CA THR A 70 -3.07 4.73 39.52
C THR A 70 -4.34 4.35 40.27
N HIS A 71 -5.47 4.08 39.60
CA HIS A 71 -6.71 3.69 40.29
C HIS A 71 -6.61 2.28 40.88
N ASP A 72 -5.90 1.37 40.21
CA ASP A 72 -5.69 -0.01 40.67
C ASP A 72 -4.81 -0.07 41.96
N ARG A 73 -3.83 0.84 42.05
CA ARG A 73 -2.99 1.00 43.26
C ARG A 73 -3.72 1.64 44.45
N ILE A 74 -4.80 2.38 44.22
CA ILE A 74 -5.58 3.03 45.28
C ILE A 74 -6.64 2.07 45.84
N ASN A 75 -7.25 1.25 44.98
CA ASN A 75 -8.27 0.28 45.40
C ASN A 75 -7.70 -0.92 46.15
N SER A 76 -6.45 -1.32 45.86
CA SER A 76 -5.75 -2.39 46.60
C SER A 76 -5.39 -2.02 48.05
N ARG A 77 -5.47 -0.74 48.45
CA ARG A 77 -5.14 -0.27 49.81
C ARG A 77 -6.34 -0.04 50.73
N LYS A 78 -7.58 -0.26 50.28
CA LYS A 78 -8.79 -0.08 51.09
C LYS A 78 -9.52 -1.41 51.33
N SER A 79 -8.84 -2.35 51.96
CA SER A 79 -9.50 -3.43 52.71
C SER A 79 -8.95 -3.44 54.14
N LYS A 80 -9.49 -2.55 54.97
CA LYS A 80 -9.51 -2.68 56.43
C LYS A 80 -10.94 -2.39 56.88
N PRO A 81 -11.58 -3.24 57.69
CA PRO A 81 -12.96 -3.02 58.10
C PRO A 81 -12.96 -1.97 59.20
N ASN A 82 -13.44 -0.76 58.91
CA ASN A 82 -13.66 0.24 59.94
C ASN A 82 -15.04 0.00 60.55
N LYS A 83 -15.06 -0.51 61.78
CA LYS A 83 -16.23 -0.49 62.64
C LYS A 83 -16.65 0.95 62.89
N ASN A 84 -17.96 1.17 63.01
CA ASN A 84 -18.65 2.37 63.49
C ASN A 84 -19.08 3.37 62.40
N LYS A 85 -20.29 3.18 61.88
CA LYS A 85 -21.22 4.29 61.68
C LYS A 85 -22.61 3.89 62.16
N ILE A 86 -22.96 4.48 63.28
CA ILE A 86 -24.27 4.46 63.94
C ILE A 86 -25.27 5.14 63.02
N ILE A 87 -26.34 4.43 62.65
CA ILE A 87 -27.54 5.02 62.04
C ILE A 87 -28.54 5.18 63.17
N HIS A 88 -28.96 6.43 63.41
CA HIS A 88 -30.04 6.78 64.32
C HIS A 88 -31.37 6.27 63.74
N GLU A 89 -31.93 5.21 64.33
CA GLU A 89 -33.31 4.79 64.10
C GLU A 89 -34.22 5.40 65.15
N ARG A 90 -35.28 6.07 64.67
CA ARG A 90 -36.39 6.58 65.46
C ARG A 90 -37.14 5.39 66.08
N SER A 91 -37.29 5.46 67.40
CA SER A 91 -38.10 4.56 68.22
C SER A 91 -39.57 4.55 67.78
N ASN A 92 -40.14 3.36 67.63
CA ASN A 92 -41.37 2.95 68.33
C ASN A 92 -41.69 1.49 68.01
N THR A 93 -41.46 0.62 68.99
CA THR A 93 -42.42 -0.35 69.57
C THR A 93 -41.60 -1.46 70.22
N ILE A 94 -41.62 -1.49 71.56
CA ILE A 94 -41.01 -2.54 72.37
C ILE A 94 -41.89 -3.79 72.23
N LEU A 95 -41.40 -4.79 71.52
CA LEU A 95 -41.74 -6.19 71.76
C LEU A 95 -40.44 -6.87 72.20
N SER A 96 -40.50 -7.56 73.33
CA SER A 96 -39.34 -8.17 73.98
C SER A 96 -38.61 -9.09 72.99
N ILE A 97 -37.44 -8.65 72.55
CA ILE A 97 -36.51 -9.44 71.75
C ILE A 97 -36.03 -10.59 72.63
N GLY A 98 -36.49 -11.80 72.32
CA GLY A 98 -35.86 -13.03 72.80
C GLY A 98 -34.37 -13.05 72.45
N PRO A 99 -33.55 -13.88 73.10
CA PRO A 99 -32.11 -13.88 72.90
C PRO A 99 -31.77 -13.97 71.40
N ARG A 100 -30.82 -13.13 70.93
CA ARG A 100 -30.31 -13.20 69.55
C ARG A 100 -29.94 -14.66 69.28
N GLY A 101 -30.59 -15.25 68.28
CA GLY A 101 -30.28 -16.61 67.86
C GLY A 101 -28.78 -16.75 67.59
N PRO A 102 -28.22 -17.95 67.80
CA PRO A 102 -26.80 -18.20 67.55
C PRO A 102 -26.42 -17.76 66.13
N PRO A 103 -25.16 -17.32 65.90
CA PRO A 103 -24.67 -16.99 64.57
C PRO A 103 -25.04 -18.13 63.63
N GLY A 104 -25.73 -17.80 62.53
CA GLY A 104 -26.09 -18.80 61.53
C GLY A 104 -24.84 -19.57 61.09
N PRO A 105 -24.98 -20.87 60.76
CA PRO A 105 -23.85 -21.67 60.31
C PRO A 105 -23.13 -20.96 59.15
N PRO A 106 -21.80 -21.09 59.05
CA PRO A 106 -21.05 -20.56 57.91
C PRO A 106 -21.75 -20.96 56.61
N GLY A 107 -21.98 -19.97 55.74
CA GLY A 107 -22.59 -20.24 54.44
C GLY A 107 -21.79 -21.31 53.71
N PRO A 108 -22.47 -22.16 52.91
CA PRO A 108 -21.79 -23.22 52.18
C PRO A 108 -20.62 -22.63 51.36
N PRO A 109 -19.50 -23.36 51.23
CA PRO A 109 -18.39 -22.95 50.38
C PRO A 109 -18.90 -22.53 49.01
N GLY A 110 -18.45 -21.36 48.53
CA GLY A 110 -18.81 -20.87 47.20
C GLY A 110 -18.39 -21.89 46.14
N PRO A 111 -19.12 -21.97 45.02
CA PRO A 111 -18.78 -22.90 43.95
C PRO A 111 -17.34 -22.65 43.46
N PRO A 112 -16.61 -23.71 43.06
CA PRO A 112 -15.27 -23.57 42.51
C PRO A 112 -15.27 -22.61 41.31
N GLY A 113 -14.28 -21.72 41.25
CA GLY A 113 -14.14 -20.76 40.15
C GLY A 113 -13.88 -21.48 38.82
N ALA A 114 -14.43 -20.95 37.73
CA ALA A 114 -14.25 -21.55 36.41
C ALA A 114 -12.77 -21.58 36.02
N GLU A 115 -12.22 -22.78 35.77
CA GLU A 115 -10.87 -22.96 35.24
C GLU A 115 -10.87 -22.63 33.73
N ILE A 116 -10.63 -21.36 33.41
CA ILE A 116 -10.54 -20.89 32.02
C ILE A 116 -9.09 -20.99 31.56
N THR A 117 -8.82 -21.88 30.61
CA THR A 117 -7.49 -22.00 29.99
C THR A 117 -7.19 -20.76 29.12
N LYS A 118 -5.91 -20.47 28.92
CA LYS A 118 -5.46 -19.29 28.14
C LYS A 118 -6.00 -19.31 26.71
N GLU A 119 -6.16 -20.50 26.14
CA GLU A 119 -6.66 -20.74 24.80
C GLU A 119 -8.14 -20.41 24.67
N VAL A 120 -8.93 -20.75 25.71
CA VAL A 120 -10.36 -20.40 25.79
C VAL A 120 -10.50 -18.88 25.95
N MET A 121 -9.72 -18.27 26.85
CA MET A 121 -9.73 -16.81 27.04
C MET A 121 -9.36 -16.06 25.76
N MET A 122 -8.35 -16.54 25.01
CA MET A 122 -7.93 -15.90 23.75
C MET A 122 -8.98 -16.09 22.64
N ARG A 123 -9.72 -17.20 22.65
CA ARG A 123 -10.84 -17.44 21.73
C ARG A 123 -11.98 -16.46 22.02
N GLU A 124 -12.39 -16.36 23.27
CA GLU A 124 -13.42 -15.41 23.71
C GLU A 124 -13.00 -13.96 23.45
N PHE A 125 -11.72 -13.63 23.68
CA PHE A 125 -11.19 -12.31 23.37
C PHE A 125 -11.25 -12.01 21.87
N LYS A 126 -10.88 -12.97 21.01
CA LYS A 126 -11.00 -12.81 19.55
C LYS A 126 -12.44 -12.62 19.11
N GLU A 127 -13.37 -13.35 19.71
CA GLU A 127 -14.80 -13.19 19.47
C GLU A 127 -15.30 -11.83 19.92
N MET A 128 -14.89 -11.37 21.10
CA MET A 128 -15.21 -10.04 21.61
C MET A 128 -14.65 -8.93 20.72
N VAL A 129 -13.41 -9.07 20.24
CA VAL A 129 -12.80 -8.09 19.30
C VAL A 129 -13.52 -8.10 17.96
N ARG A 130 -13.87 -9.28 17.44
CA ARG A 130 -14.67 -9.40 16.21
C ARG A 130 -16.02 -8.72 16.37
N ASP A 131 -16.75 -9.02 17.42
CA ASP A 131 -18.06 -8.48 17.74
C ASP A 131 -18.00 -6.96 17.99
N ALA A 132 -16.96 -6.47 18.66
CA ALA A 132 -16.73 -5.03 18.81
C ALA A 132 -16.40 -4.33 17.48
N ALA A 133 -15.61 -4.98 16.61
CA ALA A 133 -15.30 -4.48 15.28
C ALA A 133 -16.55 -4.46 14.38
N GLU A 134 -17.36 -5.51 14.43
CA GLU A 134 -18.64 -5.62 13.72
C GLU A 134 -19.62 -4.53 14.18
N ARG A 135 -19.81 -4.34 15.50
CA ARG A 135 -20.66 -3.26 16.02
C ARG A 135 -20.15 -1.86 15.68
N ARG A 136 -18.83 -1.69 15.54
CA ARG A 136 -18.24 -0.41 15.10
C ARG A 136 -18.50 -0.21 13.60
N ALA A 137 -18.35 -1.26 12.80
CA ALA A 137 -18.68 -1.24 11.39
C ALA A 137 -20.19 -0.95 11.19
N GLU A 138 -21.07 -1.58 11.95
CA GLU A 138 -22.52 -1.31 11.94
C GLU A 138 -22.83 0.15 12.28
N ARG A 139 -22.17 0.73 13.30
CA ARG A 139 -22.34 2.16 13.63
C ARG A 139 -21.82 3.08 12.54
N LEU A 140 -20.64 2.80 11.99
CA LEU A 140 -20.08 3.59 10.88
C LEU A 140 -20.96 3.49 9.62
N LEU A 141 -21.54 2.32 9.37
CA LEU A 141 -22.51 2.11 8.29
C LEU A 141 -23.80 2.89 8.57
N ALA A 142 -24.37 2.81 9.78
CA ALA A 142 -25.58 3.54 10.14
C ALA A 142 -25.40 5.08 10.10
N GLU A 143 -24.22 5.58 10.50
CA GLU A 143 -23.85 7.01 10.42
C GLU A 143 -23.62 7.47 8.98
N ARG A 144 -23.02 6.62 8.13
CA ARG A 144 -22.75 6.93 6.72
C ARG A 144 -23.97 6.70 5.82
N CYS A 145 -24.91 5.88 6.29
CA CYS A 145 -26.06 5.37 5.57
C CYS A 145 -27.19 4.94 6.54
N PRO A 146 -28.31 5.67 6.59
CA PRO A 146 -29.46 5.27 7.40
C PRO A 146 -30.27 4.09 6.84
N GLY A 147 -30.09 3.72 5.56
CA GLY A 147 -30.96 2.78 4.83
C GLY A 147 -30.46 1.34 4.69
N CYS A 148 -29.18 1.07 4.94
CA CYS A 148 -28.54 -0.22 4.65
C CYS A 148 -28.33 -1.13 5.86
N ALA A 149 -28.92 -0.77 7.01
CA ALA A 149 -28.83 -1.52 8.26
C ALA A 149 -30.09 -2.35 8.56
N LYS A 150 -30.71 -3.03 7.58
CA LYS A 150 -31.80 -3.98 7.88
C LYS A 150 -31.27 -5.41 7.94
N LYS A 151 -31.09 -5.88 9.16
CA LYS A 151 -30.85 -7.30 9.49
C LYS A 151 -32.19 -8.04 9.31
N ILE A 152 -32.29 -8.91 8.32
CA ILE A 152 -33.35 -9.94 8.30
C ILE A 152 -32.64 -11.28 8.49
N ASN A 153 -32.96 -11.95 9.60
CA ASN A 153 -32.53 -13.32 9.91
C ASN A 153 -31.00 -13.57 9.94
N GLY A 154 -30.21 -12.61 10.42
CA GLY A 154 -28.81 -12.84 10.79
C GLY A 154 -27.81 -12.94 9.63
N THR A 155 -28.25 -12.77 8.39
CA THR A 155 -27.39 -12.69 7.20
C THR A 155 -27.50 -11.31 6.56
N TYR A 156 -26.36 -10.69 6.27
CA TYR A 156 -26.32 -9.46 5.48
C TYR A 156 -26.59 -9.82 4.02
N TYR A 157 -27.84 -9.65 3.57
CA TYR A 157 -28.12 -9.59 2.14
C TYR A 157 -27.77 -8.20 1.65
N ILE A 158 -26.78 -8.12 0.77
CA ILE A 158 -26.72 -7.03 -0.21
C ILE A 158 -27.65 -7.49 -1.35
N PRO A 159 -28.78 -6.81 -1.61
CA PRO A 159 -29.64 -7.18 -2.72
C PRO A 159 -28.86 -6.97 -4.02
N LEU A 160 -28.61 -8.05 -4.76
CA LEU A 160 -28.28 -7.94 -6.17
C LEU A 160 -29.56 -7.62 -6.94
N VAL A 161 -29.41 -6.78 -7.95
CA VAL A 161 -30.36 -6.36 -9.00
C VAL A 161 -31.16 -5.08 -8.71
N GLY A 162 -30.71 -3.99 -9.35
CA GLY A 162 -31.52 -2.83 -9.71
C GLY A 162 -31.28 -1.56 -8.89
N SER A 163 -30.38 -0.69 -9.38
CA SER A 163 -30.05 0.68 -8.94
C SER A 163 -29.42 0.87 -7.54
N GLU A 164 -28.17 1.36 -7.55
CA GLU A 164 -27.61 2.49 -6.75
C GLU A 164 -28.02 2.57 -5.26
N GLU A 165 -27.19 2.62 -4.22
CA GLU A 165 -25.81 3.07 -4.07
C GLU A 165 -25.46 2.90 -2.57
N PHE A 166 -24.72 1.85 -2.21
CA PHE A 166 -23.83 1.88 -1.05
C PHE A 166 -22.47 1.53 -1.58
N THR A 167 -21.58 2.52 -1.63
CA THR A 167 -20.28 2.43 -2.27
C THR A 167 -19.40 1.41 -1.55
N MET A 168 -19.61 0.15 -1.91
CA MET A 168 -18.62 -0.89 -1.93
C MET A 168 -17.42 -0.29 -2.66
N VAL A 169 -16.26 -0.25 -2.01
CA VAL A 169 -15.01 0.07 -2.71
C VAL A 169 -15.01 -0.78 -3.98
N PRO A 170 -14.88 -0.18 -5.20
CA PRO A 170 -14.87 -0.95 -6.42
C PRO A 170 -13.75 -1.98 -6.29
N LYS A 171 -14.12 -3.26 -6.08
CA LYS A 171 -13.14 -4.33 -6.02
C LYS A 171 -12.70 -4.52 -7.47
N ILE A 172 -11.63 -3.84 -7.86
CA ILE A 172 -11.04 -3.96 -9.20
C ILE A 172 -10.89 -5.47 -9.48
N ALA A 173 -11.68 -6.02 -10.40
CA ALA A 173 -11.81 -7.46 -10.55
C ALA A 173 -10.54 -8.07 -11.17
N ALA A 174 -9.96 -7.34 -12.14
CA ALA A 174 -8.73 -7.69 -12.84
C ALA A 174 -7.83 -6.45 -12.91
N ALA A 175 -6.64 -6.53 -12.33
CA ALA A 175 -5.59 -5.53 -12.53
C ALA A 175 -4.21 -6.10 -12.27
N PHE A 176 -3.22 -5.60 -12.99
CA PHE A 176 -1.84 -6.01 -12.81
C PHE A 176 -0.89 -4.84 -13.08
N HIS A 177 0.26 -4.91 -12.44
CA HIS A 177 1.42 -4.07 -12.69
C HIS A 177 2.66 -4.97 -12.61
N CYS A 178 3.24 -5.27 -13.76
CA CYS A 178 4.39 -6.17 -13.91
C CYS A 178 5.62 -5.40 -14.41
N LYS A 179 6.81 -5.94 -14.13
CA LYS A 179 8.08 -5.42 -14.64
C LYS A 179 8.80 -6.49 -15.46
N LEU A 180 9.49 -6.08 -16.52
CA LEU A 180 10.31 -6.98 -17.32
C LEU A 180 11.49 -7.50 -16.48
N ARG A 181 11.68 -8.82 -16.44
CA ARG A 181 12.65 -9.48 -15.55
C ARG A 181 14.10 -9.23 -15.94
N GLY A 182 14.39 -9.21 -17.24
CA GLY A 182 15.75 -9.07 -17.77
C GLY A 182 15.76 -8.19 -19.01
N ASN A 183 16.97 -7.87 -19.47
CA ASN A 183 17.14 -7.14 -20.72
C ASN A 183 16.76 -8.02 -21.90
N VAL A 184 16.02 -7.47 -22.86
CA VAL A 184 15.61 -8.17 -24.09
C VAL A 184 16.24 -7.47 -25.28
N VAL A 185 17.05 -8.22 -26.04
CA VAL A 185 17.73 -7.70 -27.21
C VAL A 185 16.82 -7.86 -28.43
N VAL A 186 16.48 -6.75 -29.08
CA VAL A 186 15.62 -6.69 -30.26
C VAL A 186 16.46 -6.38 -31.49
N SER A 187 16.57 -7.37 -32.37
CA SER A 187 17.34 -7.26 -33.62
C SER A 187 16.76 -6.21 -34.56
N LYS A 188 17.56 -5.77 -35.53
CA LYS A 188 17.10 -4.84 -36.57
C LYS A 188 16.02 -5.49 -37.43
N LYS A 189 15.02 -4.72 -37.87
CA LYS A 189 13.94 -5.16 -38.76
C LYS A 189 13.17 -6.40 -38.23
N THR A 190 12.95 -6.46 -36.92
CA THR A 190 12.22 -7.56 -36.29
C THR A 190 10.99 -7.09 -35.53
N PHE A 191 9.97 -7.93 -35.55
CA PHE A 191 8.78 -7.83 -34.74
C PHE A 191 8.85 -8.88 -33.62
N LEU A 192 8.76 -8.47 -32.36
CA LEU A 192 8.98 -9.33 -31.20
C LEU A 192 7.89 -9.14 -30.14
N GLU A 193 7.33 -10.24 -29.64
CA GLU A 193 6.50 -10.26 -28.44
C GLU A 193 7.37 -10.17 -27.18
N LEU A 194 7.09 -9.26 -26.26
CA LEU A 194 7.78 -9.19 -24.98
C LEU A 194 7.23 -10.27 -24.04
N GLN A 195 8.16 -11.01 -23.44
CA GLN A 195 7.87 -12.14 -22.57
C GLN A 195 8.71 -12.05 -21.29
N ASN A 196 8.52 -13.00 -20.38
CA ASN A 196 9.32 -13.13 -19.15
C ASN A 196 9.25 -11.87 -18.27
N PHE A 197 8.03 -11.50 -17.91
CA PHE A 197 7.77 -10.48 -16.90
C PHE A 197 8.00 -11.05 -15.49
N GLN A 198 7.83 -10.21 -14.48
CA GLN A 198 7.75 -10.60 -13.08
C GLN A 198 6.91 -9.61 -12.29
N VAL A 199 6.29 -10.08 -11.22
CA VAL A 199 5.68 -9.26 -10.18
C VAL A 199 6.65 -9.25 -8.99
N PRO A 200 7.65 -8.35 -8.97
CA PRO A 200 8.64 -8.33 -7.90
C PRO A 200 7.96 -8.09 -6.54
N PHE A 201 8.40 -8.83 -5.52
CA PHE A 201 7.99 -8.59 -4.14
C PHE A 201 8.60 -7.27 -3.66
N GLY A 202 7.78 -6.22 -3.58
CA GLY A 202 8.23 -4.84 -3.32
C GLY A 202 8.48 -4.04 -4.61
N GLY A 203 8.30 -2.72 -4.54
CA GLY A 203 8.47 -1.82 -5.69
C GLY A 203 7.21 -1.55 -6.52
N GLY A 204 6.03 -1.68 -5.91
CA GLY A 204 4.74 -1.27 -6.47
C GLY A 204 4.13 -2.21 -7.51
N ALA A 205 4.79 -3.31 -7.84
CA ALA A 205 4.23 -4.35 -8.69
C ALA A 205 3.18 -5.18 -7.94
N PHE A 206 2.08 -5.49 -8.62
CA PHE A 206 0.99 -6.28 -8.05
C PHE A 206 0.27 -7.05 -9.16
N GLN A 207 -0.46 -8.07 -8.76
CA GLN A 207 -1.42 -8.75 -9.62
C GLN A 207 -2.66 -9.03 -8.77
N ARG A 208 -3.82 -8.73 -9.33
CA ARG A 208 -5.13 -8.96 -8.75
C ARG A 208 -5.96 -9.77 -9.73
N GLY A 209 -6.44 -10.91 -9.25
CA GLY A 209 -6.98 -11.96 -10.11
C GLY A 209 -5.87 -12.79 -10.78
N ASP A 210 -6.23 -13.95 -11.31
CA ASP A 210 -5.34 -14.76 -12.12
C ASP A 210 -5.54 -14.42 -13.60
N VAL A 211 -5.06 -13.23 -13.98
CA VAL A 211 -5.37 -12.60 -15.27
C VAL A 211 -4.13 -12.36 -16.12
N PHE A 212 -2.93 -12.61 -15.60
CA PHE A 212 -1.68 -12.31 -16.30
C PHE A 212 -0.71 -13.48 -16.23
N ASN A 213 -0.37 -14.05 -17.39
CA ASN A 213 0.67 -15.06 -17.53
C ASN A 213 2.04 -14.38 -17.62
N THR A 214 2.78 -14.45 -16.52
CA THR A 214 4.09 -13.81 -16.38
C THR A 214 5.16 -14.35 -17.34
N LYS A 215 5.09 -15.64 -17.71
CA LYS A 215 6.06 -16.27 -18.62
C LYS A 215 5.85 -15.81 -20.06
N GLU A 216 4.61 -15.86 -20.52
CA GLU A 216 4.23 -15.48 -21.89
C GLU A 216 4.06 -13.97 -22.06
N GLY A 217 3.93 -13.21 -20.97
CA GLY A 217 3.68 -11.76 -21.02
C GLY A 217 2.26 -11.39 -21.45
N ARG A 218 1.32 -12.34 -21.33
CA ARG A 218 -0.06 -12.20 -21.83
C ARG A 218 -1.04 -11.93 -20.71
N PHE A 219 -1.87 -10.91 -20.88
CA PHE A 219 -3.05 -10.67 -20.06
C PHE A 219 -4.25 -11.38 -20.68
N SER A 220 -5.09 -12.04 -19.90
CA SER A 220 -6.34 -12.70 -20.33
C SER A 220 -7.54 -11.98 -19.72
N ALA A 221 -8.46 -11.52 -20.55
CA ALA A 221 -9.69 -10.88 -20.11
C ALA A 221 -10.64 -11.92 -19.48
N THR A 222 -11.07 -11.68 -18.24
CA THR A 222 -12.00 -12.56 -17.53
C THR A 222 -13.45 -12.35 -17.94
N GLY A 223 -13.76 -11.20 -18.52
CA GLY A 223 -15.09 -10.82 -18.97
C GLY A 223 -15.02 -9.74 -20.03
N GLU A 224 -16.15 -9.50 -20.69
CA GLU A 224 -16.28 -8.41 -21.65
C GLU A 224 -16.21 -7.05 -20.94
N GLY A 225 -15.51 -6.09 -21.53
CA GLY A 225 -15.48 -4.72 -21.01
C GLY A 225 -14.33 -3.87 -21.54
N ILE A 226 -14.19 -2.69 -20.95
CA ILE A 226 -13.17 -1.70 -21.27
C ILE A 226 -12.01 -1.82 -20.29
N TYR A 227 -10.84 -2.12 -20.83
CA TYR A 227 -9.59 -2.26 -20.10
C TYR A 227 -8.65 -1.11 -20.43
N GLN A 228 -8.04 -0.52 -19.39
CA GLN A 228 -6.98 0.45 -19.56
C GLN A 228 -5.64 -0.27 -19.50
N PHE A 229 -4.80 -0.05 -20.51
CA PHE A 229 -3.44 -0.55 -20.55
C PHE A 229 -2.45 0.60 -20.59
N THR A 230 -1.33 0.42 -19.87
CA THR A 230 -0.20 1.33 -19.93
C THR A 230 1.09 0.52 -19.95
N VAL A 231 2.00 0.91 -20.83
CA VAL A 231 3.31 0.29 -21.01
C VAL A 231 4.37 1.39 -21.00
N ASN A 232 5.42 1.20 -20.20
CA ASN A 232 6.62 2.05 -20.23
C ASN A 232 7.83 1.19 -20.55
N ILE A 233 8.37 1.33 -21.77
CA ILE A 233 9.54 0.59 -22.24
C ILE A 233 10.76 1.50 -22.19
N HIS A 234 11.80 1.06 -21.48
CA HIS A 234 13.11 1.71 -21.48
C HIS A 234 14.01 1.07 -22.53
N ILE A 235 14.42 1.84 -23.54
CA ILE A 235 15.22 1.34 -24.67
C ILE A 235 16.62 1.93 -24.60
N THR A 236 17.61 1.04 -24.65
CA THR A 236 19.03 1.37 -24.79
C THR A 236 19.47 1.13 -26.22
N GLN A 237 20.24 2.07 -26.76
CA GLN A 237 20.82 1.95 -28.08
C GLN A 237 22.25 1.41 -27.98
N ASP A 238 22.49 0.22 -28.53
CA ASP A 238 23.81 -0.39 -28.57
C ASP A 238 24.62 0.15 -29.76
N PHE A 239 25.02 1.42 -29.66
CA PHE A 239 26.04 1.96 -30.56
C PHE A 239 27.41 1.47 -30.11
N SER A 240 28.02 0.55 -30.87
CA SER A 240 29.43 0.24 -30.67
C SER A 240 30.24 1.54 -30.73
N GLN A 241 31.23 1.73 -29.84
CA GLN A 241 32.01 2.97 -29.77
C GLN A 241 32.64 3.36 -31.12
N LYS A 242 32.95 2.40 -31.99
CA LYS A 242 33.44 2.64 -33.37
C LYS A 242 32.39 3.30 -34.28
N ARG A 243 31.09 3.14 -33.99
CA ARG A 243 29.94 3.71 -34.71
C ARG A 243 29.35 4.96 -34.08
N ARG A 244 29.89 5.50 -32.97
CA ARG A 244 29.41 6.77 -32.40
C ARG A 244 29.59 7.97 -33.34
N ARG A 245 30.58 7.93 -34.25
CA ARG A 245 30.71 8.90 -35.36
C ARG A 245 29.59 8.79 -36.41
N SER A 246 28.78 7.74 -36.34
CA SER A 246 27.69 7.37 -37.24
C SER A 246 26.32 7.78 -36.70
N TYR A 247 26.23 8.81 -35.86
CA TYR A 247 24.97 9.55 -35.69
C TYR A 247 24.44 10.05 -37.06
N LYS A 248 25.36 10.24 -38.03
CA LYS A 248 25.09 10.50 -39.44
C LYS A 248 24.47 9.34 -40.25
N SER A 249 24.32 8.12 -39.70
CA SER A 249 23.71 6.99 -40.43
C SER A 249 22.43 6.44 -39.80
N LEU A 250 21.87 7.12 -38.78
CA LEU A 250 20.46 6.96 -38.47
C LEU A 250 19.66 7.50 -39.66
N LYS A 251 18.86 6.64 -40.29
CA LYS A 251 18.01 7.06 -41.40
C LYS A 251 16.83 7.81 -40.80
N LYS A 252 16.34 8.86 -41.48
CA LYS A 252 15.09 9.57 -41.10
C LYS A 252 13.86 8.65 -40.98
N ARG A 253 13.95 7.41 -41.51
CA ARG A 253 12.90 6.39 -41.44
C ARG A 253 13.13 5.33 -40.36
N ASP A 254 14.25 5.36 -39.65
CA ASP A 254 14.51 4.42 -38.56
C ASP A 254 13.60 4.78 -37.37
N ASN A 255 12.62 3.93 -37.11
CA ASN A 255 11.71 4.06 -35.98
C ASN A 255 11.57 2.74 -35.22
N ILE A 256 11.08 2.84 -34.00
CA ILE A 256 10.62 1.72 -33.19
C ILE A 256 9.15 1.98 -32.88
N ARG A 257 8.34 0.93 -33.02
CA ARG A 257 6.95 0.96 -32.60
C ARG A 257 6.76 0.04 -31.41
N VAL A 258 6.07 0.53 -30.39
CA VAL A 258 5.62 -0.27 -29.27
C VAL A 258 4.11 -0.40 -29.41
N LEU A 259 3.63 -1.64 -29.39
CA LEU A 259 2.22 -1.96 -29.59
C LEU A 259 1.69 -2.83 -28.47
N ILE A 260 0.41 -2.65 -28.15
CA ILE A 260 -0.36 -3.55 -27.28
C ILE A 260 -1.46 -4.13 -28.15
N CYS A 261 -1.43 -5.43 -28.41
CA CYS A 261 -2.30 -6.05 -29.41
C CYS A 261 -3.22 -7.09 -28.79
N ILE A 262 -4.46 -7.14 -29.28
CA ILE A 262 -5.45 -8.17 -28.95
C ILE A 262 -5.17 -9.39 -29.83
N GLU A 263 -5.03 -10.56 -29.24
CA GLU A 263 -4.82 -11.85 -29.94
C GLU A 263 -3.68 -11.84 -30.97
N SER A 264 -2.62 -11.07 -30.72
CA SER A 264 -1.51 -10.86 -31.68
C SER A 264 -1.90 -10.12 -32.97
N LEU A 265 -3.11 -9.57 -33.05
CA LEU A 265 -3.61 -8.77 -34.18
C LEU A 265 -3.31 -7.28 -33.96
N CYS A 266 -2.18 -6.82 -34.50
CA CYS A 266 -1.74 -5.43 -34.37
C CYS A 266 -2.27 -4.51 -35.49
N GLN A 267 -3.57 -4.55 -35.75
CA GLN A 267 -4.25 -3.75 -36.77
C GLN A 267 -4.99 -2.56 -36.13
N LYS A 268 -5.57 -1.70 -36.97
CA LYS A 268 -6.39 -0.58 -36.51
C LYS A 268 -7.58 -1.11 -35.70
N HIS A 269 -7.85 -0.49 -34.56
CA HIS A 269 -8.91 -0.83 -33.61
C HIS A 269 -8.70 -2.12 -32.78
N THR A 270 -7.66 -2.90 -33.07
CA THR A 270 -7.29 -4.09 -32.26
C THR A 270 -5.96 -3.92 -31.54
N SER A 271 -5.40 -2.72 -31.57
CA SER A 271 -4.15 -2.41 -30.88
C SER A 271 -4.01 -0.95 -30.47
N LEU A 272 -3.20 -0.72 -29.44
CA LEU A 272 -2.64 0.58 -29.09
C LEU A 272 -1.23 0.66 -29.66
N GLU A 273 -0.85 1.77 -30.28
CA GLU A 273 0.47 1.94 -30.88
C GLU A 273 1.11 3.27 -30.49
N PHE A 274 2.43 3.26 -30.38
CA PHE A 274 3.24 4.46 -30.32
C PHE A 274 4.48 4.29 -31.18
N ILE A 275 4.80 5.30 -31.97
CA ILE A 275 5.94 5.31 -32.88
C ILE A 275 6.98 6.32 -32.38
N SER A 276 8.22 5.87 -32.20
CA SER A 276 9.33 6.69 -31.75
C SER A 276 10.50 6.62 -32.74
N GLY A 277 11.11 7.76 -33.05
CA GLY A 277 12.36 7.82 -33.80
C GLY A 277 13.56 7.42 -32.93
N LEU A 278 14.63 6.91 -33.54
CA LEU A 278 15.88 6.58 -32.82
C LEU A 278 16.82 7.77 -32.63
N GLU A 279 16.41 8.99 -32.98
CA GLU A 279 17.25 10.19 -32.93
C GLU A 279 17.42 10.80 -31.51
N SER A 280 17.20 10.01 -30.45
CA SER A 280 17.46 10.50 -29.10
C SER A 280 18.96 10.64 -28.84
N ASN A 281 19.36 11.78 -28.28
CA ASN A 281 20.73 11.99 -27.78
C ASN A 281 21.00 11.26 -26.45
N SER A 282 19.96 10.72 -25.81
CA SER A 282 20.09 9.98 -24.55
C SER A 282 20.55 8.54 -24.81
N ARG A 283 21.37 8.00 -23.90
CA ARG A 283 21.79 6.58 -23.96
C ARG A 283 20.62 5.62 -23.76
N VAL A 284 19.65 6.04 -22.95
CA VAL A 284 18.41 5.34 -22.66
C VAL A 284 17.27 6.33 -22.87
N PHE A 285 16.25 5.92 -23.61
CA PHE A 285 15.02 6.70 -23.76
C PHE A 285 13.81 5.83 -23.42
N THR A 286 12.69 6.46 -23.08
CA THR A 286 11.48 5.76 -22.66
C THR A 286 10.37 5.99 -23.67
N ILE A 287 9.73 4.90 -24.08
CA ILE A 287 8.49 4.93 -24.85
C ILE A 287 7.34 4.59 -23.91
N SER A 288 6.31 5.44 -23.87
CA SER A 288 5.10 5.22 -23.09
C SER A 288 3.90 5.05 -24.03
N VAL A 289 3.17 3.95 -23.89
CA VAL A 289 1.90 3.69 -24.58
C VAL A 289 0.82 3.62 -23.53
N SER A 290 -0.25 4.38 -23.67
CA SER A 290 -1.40 4.32 -22.76
C SER A 290 -2.69 4.48 -23.55
N GLY A 291 -3.69 3.68 -23.22
CA GLY A 291 -4.99 3.76 -23.88
C GLY A 291 -5.99 2.76 -23.33
N LEU A 292 -7.18 2.79 -23.92
CA LEU A 292 -8.29 1.90 -23.61
C LEU A 292 -8.46 0.88 -24.74
N LEU A 293 -8.72 -0.37 -24.38
CA LEU A 293 -9.08 -1.43 -25.32
C LEU A 293 -10.35 -2.11 -24.82
N HIS A 294 -11.29 -2.33 -25.73
CA HIS A 294 -12.43 -3.21 -25.49
C HIS A 294 -11.97 -4.65 -25.69
N LEU A 295 -12.22 -5.53 -24.71
CA LEU A 295 -11.88 -6.94 -24.79
C LEU A 295 -13.12 -7.80 -24.54
N GLU A 296 -13.24 -8.88 -25.29
CA GLU A 296 -14.20 -9.94 -25.05
C GLU A 296 -13.66 -10.96 -24.04
N ALA A 297 -14.55 -11.74 -23.44
CA ALA A 297 -14.16 -12.78 -22.50
C ALA A 297 -13.24 -13.82 -23.16
N GLY A 298 -12.08 -14.06 -22.56
CA GLY A 298 -11.08 -15.02 -23.06
C GLY A 298 -10.08 -14.45 -24.06
N GLN A 299 -10.27 -13.22 -24.56
CA GLN A 299 -9.25 -12.57 -25.39
C GLN A 299 -8.00 -12.26 -24.55
N TYR A 300 -6.84 -12.36 -25.19
CA TYR A 300 -5.58 -11.98 -24.57
C TYR A 300 -4.97 -10.74 -25.20
N THR A 301 -4.23 -9.97 -24.39
CA THR A 301 -3.42 -8.85 -24.85
C THR A 301 -1.96 -9.06 -24.48
N SER A 302 -1.07 -8.60 -25.36
CA SER A 302 0.38 -8.71 -25.20
C SER A 302 1.09 -7.48 -25.76
N VAL A 303 2.32 -7.27 -25.31
CA VAL A 303 3.15 -6.13 -25.72
C VAL A 303 4.11 -6.57 -26.82
N TYR A 304 4.09 -5.85 -27.92
CA TYR A 304 4.94 -6.08 -29.08
C TYR A 304 5.89 -4.92 -29.32
N ILE A 305 7.10 -5.24 -29.77
CA ILE A 305 8.06 -4.26 -30.26
C ILE A 305 8.36 -4.55 -31.72
N ASP A 306 8.08 -3.56 -32.56
CA ASP A 306 8.53 -3.53 -33.94
C ASP A 306 9.76 -2.64 -34.06
N ASN A 307 10.92 -3.28 -34.21
CA ASN A 307 12.15 -2.57 -34.51
C ASN A 307 12.30 -2.43 -36.02
N SER A 308 11.69 -1.38 -36.57
CA SER A 308 11.86 -1.05 -37.99
C SER A 308 13.16 -0.28 -38.26
N SER A 309 14.06 -0.13 -37.28
CA SER A 309 15.35 0.53 -37.47
C SER A 309 16.39 -0.39 -38.11
N SER A 310 17.49 0.22 -38.54
CA SER A 310 18.66 -0.48 -39.09
C SER A 310 19.60 -1.02 -37.99
N TYR A 311 19.29 -0.76 -36.72
CA TYR A 311 20.13 -1.06 -35.56
C TYR A 311 19.47 -2.05 -34.62
N GLN A 312 20.29 -2.74 -33.84
CA GLN A 312 19.82 -3.53 -32.71
C GLN A 312 19.59 -2.58 -31.53
N VAL A 313 18.50 -2.83 -30.80
CA VAL A 313 18.18 -2.10 -29.58
C VAL A 313 17.92 -3.06 -28.44
N THR A 314 18.14 -2.60 -27.22
CA THR A 314 17.96 -3.43 -26.02
C THR A 314 16.90 -2.82 -25.14
N VAL A 315 15.83 -3.57 -24.89
CA VAL A 315 14.82 -3.22 -23.89
C VAL A 315 15.39 -3.54 -22.51
N GLN A 316 15.37 -2.58 -21.60
CA GLN A 316 15.93 -2.76 -20.27
C GLN A 316 14.96 -3.49 -19.33
N SER A 317 15.54 -4.25 -18.41
CA SER A 317 14.88 -4.73 -17.20
C SER A 317 14.32 -3.53 -16.42
N GLY A 318 13.11 -3.65 -15.89
CA GLY A 318 12.41 -2.55 -15.21
C GLY A 318 11.39 -1.83 -16.08
N SER A 319 11.35 -2.08 -17.39
CA SER A 319 10.22 -1.72 -18.25
C SER A 319 8.91 -2.27 -17.67
N THR A 320 7.84 -1.49 -17.66
CA THR A 320 6.59 -1.83 -16.96
C THR A 320 5.47 -2.12 -17.93
N PHE A 321 4.62 -3.10 -17.60
CA PHE A 321 3.34 -3.33 -18.25
C PHE A 321 2.25 -3.40 -17.20
N THR A 322 1.22 -2.59 -17.36
CA THR A 322 0.09 -2.47 -16.45
C THR A 322 -1.22 -2.56 -17.20
N GLY A 323 -2.20 -3.19 -16.60
CA GLY A 323 -3.56 -3.24 -17.12
C GLY A 323 -4.58 -3.29 -16.00
N LEU A 324 -5.75 -2.68 -16.19
CA LEU A 324 -6.86 -2.75 -15.26
C LEU A 324 -8.20 -2.71 -15.99
N LEU A 325 -9.18 -3.46 -15.48
CA LEU A 325 -10.57 -3.35 -15.90
C LEU A 325 -11.16 -2.05 -15.37
N VAL A 326 -11.61 -1.17 -16.27
CA VAL A 326 -12.21 0.12 -15.93
C VAL A 326 -13.71 -0.01 -15.77
N GLY A 327 -14.37 -0.69 -16.70
CA GLY A 327 -15.82 -0.84 -16.73
C GLY A 327 -16.24 -1.99 -17.63
N VAL A 328 -17.43 -2.50 -17.37
CA VAL A 328 -18.15 -3.50 -18.16
C VAL A 328 -19.39 -2.86 -18.75
#